data_AF-A0A1G9AAV4-F1
#
_entry.id   AF-A0A1G9AAV4-F1
#
_cell.length_a   1.000
_cell.length_b   1.000
_cell.length_c   1.000
_cell.angle_alpha   90.00
_cell.angle_beta   90.00
_cell.angle_gamma   90.00
#
_symmetry.space_group_name_H-M   'P 1'
#
loop_
_entity.id
_entity.type
_entity.pdbx_description
1 polymer ?
#
loop_
_entity_poly.entity_id
_entity_poly.type
_entity_poly.pdbx_seq_one_letter_code
_entity_poly.pdbx_strand_id
1 'polypeptide(L)'
;MTGVITASEPSWIGPFTGLSPRCFGKLVTAVRRETAADVHRGRPWSLPLEDRILLVAAYWRTNLTMRQIAPLFGVSKSAADQIIDHLGPLIALQPRKQFRKGTVLIVDGTLVPTRDHTVAERRRTTAIPRPIRWSSTPTPA
;
A
#
# COMPACT_ATOMS: atom_id res chain seq x y z
N MET A 1 -18.17 4.45 14.07
CA MET A 1 -18.51 3.77 12.80
C MET A 1 -18.17 2.31 12.99
N THR A 2 -19.13 1.42 12.79
CA THR A 2 -18.92 -0.02 12.99
C THR A 2 -18.29 -0.58 11.71
N GLY A 3 -17.08 -1.13 11.81
CA GLY A 3 -16.45 -1.85 10.70
C GLY A 3 -17.19 -3.17 10.43
N VAL A 4 -17.25 -3.56 9.16
CA VAL A 4 -17.83 -4.85 8.71
C VAL A 4 -16.80 -5.97 8.83
N ILE A 5 -15.51 -5.63 8.67
CA ILE A 5 -14.40 -6.56 8.70
C ILE A 5 -13.66 -6.43 10.03
N THR A 6 -13.46 -7.56 10.70
CA THR A 6 -12.64 -7.67 11.92
C THR A 6 -11.84 -8.97 11.90
N ALA A 7 -10.64 -8.91 12.48
CA ALA A 7 -9.77 -10.06 12.71
C ALA A 7 -10.29 -10.98 13.83
N SER A 8 -11.25 -10.51 14.64
CA SER A 8 -11.93 -11.33 15.65
C SER A 8 -12.75 -12.47 15.02
N GLU A 9 -13.13 -12.31 13.76
CA GLU A 9 -13.87 -13.28 12.96
C GLU A 9 -12.90 -13.94 11.95
N PRO A 10 -12.47 -15.20 12.17
CA PRO A 10 -11.42 -15.84 11.38
C PRO A 10 -11.77 -16.04 9.90
N SER A 11 -13.06 -15.99 9.54
CA SER A 11 -13.56 -16.12 8.17
C SER A 11 -13.07 -14.99 7.27
N TRP A 12 -12.76 -13.81 7.82
CA TRP A 12 -12.23 -12.68 7.08
C TRP A 12 -10.71 -12.74 6.86
N ILE A 13 -9.97 -13.46 7.70
CA ILE A 13 -8.50 -13.50 7.61
C ILE A 13 -8.06 -14.16 6.30
N GLY A 14 -8.65 -15.29 5.92
CA GLY A 14 -8.27 -16.03 4.72
C GLY A 14 -8.44 -15.22 3.43
N PRO A 15 -9.64 -14.70 3.12
CA PRO A 15 -9.90 -13.94 1.90
C PRO A 15 -9.06 -12.66 1.77
N PHE A 16 -8.84 -11.93 2.86
CA PHE A 16 -8.21 -10.62 2.81
C PHE A 16 -6.69 -10.66 2.98
N THR A 17 -6.14 -11.66 3.66
CA THR A 17 -4.68 -11.75 3.88
C THR A 17 -4.02 -12.88 3.08
N GLY A 18 -4.79 -13.89 2.65
CA GLY A 18 -4.25 -15.13 2.10
C GLY A 18 -3.55 -16.01 3.14
N LEU A 19 -3.62 -15.67 4.43
CA LEU A 19 -3.01 -16.42 5.52
C LEU A 19 -4.04 -17.32 6.22
N SER A 20 -3.59 -18.45 6.73
CA SER A 20 -4.38 -19.19 7.72
C SER A 20 -4.47 -18.37 9.02
N PRO A 21 -5.55 -18.52 9.82
CA PRO A 21 -5.68 -17.83 11.12
C PRO A 21 -4.47 -18.06 12.04
N ARG A 22 -3.87 -19.25 11.99
CA ARG A 22 -2.65 -19.59 12.74
C ARG A 22 -1.43 -18.80 12.28
N CYS A 23 -1.22 -18.65 10.96
CA CYS A 23 -0.13 -17.84 10.41
C CYS A 23 -0.35 -16.35 10.71
N PHE A 24 -1.60 -15.88 10.65
CA PHE A 24 -1.95 -14.52 11.02
C PHE A 24 -1.65 -14.22 12.50
N GLY A 25 -1.99 -15.13 13.42
CA GLY A 25 -1.63 -14.98 14.84
C GLY A 25 -0.12 -14.88 15.09
N LYS A 26 0.70 -15.59 14.31
CA LYS A 26 2.16 -15.45 14.35
C LYS A 26 2.62 -14.07 13.89
N LEU A 27 2.04 -13.55 12.81
CA LEU A 27 2.32 -12.20 12.30
C LEU A 27 1.95 -11.14 13.35
N VAL A 28 0.76 -11.24 13.95
CA VAL A 28 0.30 -10.35 15.02
C VAL A 28 1.29 -10.36 16.18
N THR A 29 1.74 -11.54 16.61
CA THR A 29 2.71 -11.67 17.71
C THR A 29 4.05 -11.03 17.36
N ALA A 30 4.55 -11.20 16.12
CA ALA A 30 5.79 -10.60 15.66
C ALA A 30 5.70 -9.07 15.62
N VAL A 31 4.65 -8.52 14.99
CA VAL A 31 4.41 -7.07 14.93
C VAL A 31 4.24 -6.49 16.33
N ARG A 32 3.53 -7.17 17.23
CA ARG A 32 3.33 -6.72 18.62
C ARG A 32 4.64 -6.61 19.39
N ARG A 33 5.62 -7.47 19.12
CA ARG A 33 6.97 -7.39 19.73
C ARG A 33 7.74 -6.18 19.21
N GLU A 34 7.69 -5.95 17.91
CA GLU A 34 8.37 -4.83 17.26
C GLU A 34 7.75 -3.49 17.68
N THR A 35 6.43 -3.37 17.67
CA THR A 35 5.72 -2.15 18.11
C THR A 35 5.82 -1.92 19.62
N ALA A 36 6.04 -2.96 20.43
CA ALA A 36 6.30 -2.78 21.87
C ALA A 36 7.70 -2.21 22.14
N ALA A 37 8.67 -2.42 21.24
CA ALA A 37 9.97 -1.77 21.32
C ALA A 37 9.89 -0.28 20.96
N ASP A 38 9.00 0.07 20.03
CA ASP A 38 8.71 1.45 19.68
C ASP A 38 7.67 2.08 20.62
N VAL A 39 8.13 2.63 21.74
CA VAL A 39 7.29 3.39 22.69
C VAL A 39 6.77 4.68 22.03
N HIS A 40 5.69 4.57 21.27
CA HIS A 40 5.06 5.72 20.64
C HIS A 40 4.35 6.59 21.70
N ARG A 41 4.85 7.82 21.90
CA ARG A 41 4.14 8.90 22.59
C ARG A 41 3.07 9.47 21.65
N GLY A 42 1.83 9.00 21.77
CA GLY A 42 0.72 9.50 20.96
C GLY A 42 -0.66 9.06 21.44
N ARG A 43 -1.71 9.57 20.78
CA ARG A 43 -3.10 9.18 21.03
C ARG A 43 -3.28 7.69 20.71
N PRO A 44 -3.91 6.90 21.59
CA PRO A 44 -4.16 5.49 21.34
C PRO A 44 -5.01 5.31 20.07
N TRP A 45 -4.60 4.38 19.22
CA TRP A 45 -5.35 4.00 18.03
C TRP A 45 -6.72 3.47 18.44
N SER A 46 -7.78 3.94 17.77
CA SER A 46 -9.14 3.46 18.04
C SER A 46 -9.40 2.04 17.52
N LEU A 47 -8.49 1.50 16.71
CA LEU A 47 -8.60 0.18 16.08
C LEU A 47 -7.61 -0.82 16.72
N PRO A 48 -8.03 -2.04 17.11
CA PRO A 48 -7.15 -3.02 17.72
C PRO A 48 -6.02 -3.42 16.77
N LEU A 49 -4.91 -3.92 17.31
CA LEU A 49 -3.71 -4.25 16.53
C LEU A 49 -3.99 -5.27 15.42
N GLU A 50 -4.81 -6.26 15.70
CA GLU A 50 -5.17 -7.32 14.76
C GLU A 50 -5.94 -6.75 13.55
N ASP A 51 -6.94 -5.91 13.79
CA ASP A 51 -7.69 -5.23 12.73
C ASP A 51 -6.81 -4.26 11.92
N ARG A 52 -5.83 -3.60 12.56
CA ARG A 52 -4.84 -2.77 11.86
C ARG A 52 -3.95 -3.59 10.93
N ILE A 53 -3.48 -4.75 11.38
CA ILE A 53 -2.66 -5.66 10.55
C ILE A 53 -3.51 -6.24 9.41
N LEU A 54 -4.77 -6.60 9.69
CA LEU A 54 -5.71 -7.07 8.68
C LEU A 54 -5.97 -5.98 7.61
N LEU A 55 -6.09 -4.72 8.02
CA LEU A 55 -6.23 -3.58 7.09
C LEU A 55 -5.02 -3.44 6.17
N VAL A 56 -3.79 -3.48 6.70
CA VAL A 56 -2.58 -3.37 5.87
C VAL A 56 -2.44 -4.55 4.92
N ALA A 57 -2.68 -5.77 5.41
CA ALA A 57 -2.63 -6.96 4.59
C ALA A 57 -3.70 -6.93 3.49
N ALA A 58 -4.92 -6.52 3.82
CA ALA A 58 -6.00 -6.34 2.85
C ALA A 58 -5.66 -5.25 1.82
N TYR A 59 -5.07 -4.13 2.24
CA TYR A 59 -4.66 -3.05 1.34
C TYR A 59 -3.62 -3.51 0.31
N TRP A 60 -2.66 -4.36 0.70
CA TRP A 60 -1.67 -4.88 -0.24
C TRP A 60 -2.17 -6.04 -1.08
N ARG A 61 -3.09 -6.84 -0.54
CA ARG A 61 -3.59 -8.04 -1.23
C ARG A 61 -4.73 -7.72 -2.20
N THR A 62 -5.47 -6.66 -1.92
CA THR A 62 -6.64 -6.23 -2.69
C THR A 62 -6.38 -4.86 -3.31
N ASN A 63 -6.78 -4.66 -4.56
CA ASN A 63 -6.66 -3.36 -5.25
C ASN A 63 -7.70 -2.33 -4.78
N LEU A 64 -8.05 -2.36 -3.50
CA LEU A 64 -9.04 -1.45 -2.93
C LEU A 64 -8.37 -0.11 -2.62
N THR A 65 -9.04 0.96 -3.03
CA THR A 65 -8.60 2.32 -2.71
C THR A 65 -8.79 2.61 -1.21
N MET A 66 -8.04 3.59 -0.67
CA MET A 66 -8.20 4.04 0.73
C MET A 66 -9.65 4.41 1.09
N ARG A 67 -10.41 4.93 0.12
CA ARG A 67 -11.82 5.30 0.32
C ARG A 67 -12.75 4.09 0.43
N GLN A 68 -12.38 2.96 -0.17
CA GLN A 68 -13.15 1.71 -0.12
C GLN A 68 -12.80 0.91 1.12
N ILE A 69 -11.51 0.82 1.46
CA ILE A 69 -11.07 -0.01 2.58
C ILE A 69 -11.37 0.62 3.95
N ALA A 70 -11.21 1.94 4.10
CA ALA A 70 -11.38 2.59 5.40
C ALA A 70 -12.79 2.39 6.02
N PRO A 71 -13.90 2.54 5.27
CA PRO A 71 -15.24 2.21 5.77
C PRO A 71 -15.41 0.75 6.20
N LEU A 72 -14.74 -0.21 5.53
CA LEU A 72 -14.86 -1.64 5.86
C LEU A 72 -14.30 -1.95 7.25
N PHE A 73 -13.32 -1.18 7.71
CA PHE A 73 -12.72 -1.30 9.05
C PHE A 73 -13.27 -0.25 10.04
N GLY A 74 -14.29 0.52 9.65
CA GLY A 74 -14.92 1.52 10.53
C GLY A 74 -14.00 2.71 10.86
N VAL A 75 -12.95 2.94 10.09
CA VAL A 75 -11.97 4.03 10.29
C VAL A 75 -12.12 5.13 9.25
N SER A 76 -11.63 6.33 9.55
CA SER A 76 -11.54 7.39 8.55
C SER A 76 -10.44 7.09 7.53
N LYS A 77 -10.53 7.70 6.34
CA LYS A 77 -9.47 7.62 5.32
C LYS A 77 -8.10 8.01 5.90
N SER A 78 -8.02 9.10 6.67
CA SER A 78 -6.76 9.57 7.26
C SER A 78 -6.21 8.61 8.32
N ALA A 79 -7.09 7.97 9.11
CA ALA A 79 -6.65 6.98 10.08
C ALA A 79 -6.10 5.73 9.39
N ALA A 80 -6.73 5.28 8.29
CA ALA A 80 -6.22 4.17 7.47
C ALA A 80 -4.83 4.48 6.89
N ASP A 81 -4.65 5.70 6.38
CA ASP A 81 -3.36 6.20 5.85
C ASP A 81 -2.25 6.13 6.91
N GLN A 82 -2.52 6.69 8.11
CA GLN A 82 -1.57 6.67 9.22
C GLN A 82 -1.27 5.25 9.72
N ILE A 83 -2.25 4.33 9.68
CA ILE A 83 -2.03 2.91 10.03
C ILE A 83 -1.07 2.26 9.02
N ILE A 84 -1.25 2.52 7.73
CA ILE A 84 -0.40 1.95 6.67
C ILE A 84 1.00 2.53 6.73
N ASP A 85 1.15 3.83 6.95
CA ASP A 85 2.47 4.46 7.08
C ASP A 85 3.25 3.89 8.28
N HIS A 86 2.56 3.60 9.39
CA HIS A 86 3.20 3.05 10.58
C HIS A 86 3.49 1.54 10.46
N LEU A 87 2.48 0.74 10.11
CA LEU A 87 2.60 -0.73 10.14
C LEU A 87 3.09 -1.32 8.82
N GLY A 88 2.97 -0.57 7.72
CA GLY A 88 3.46 -0.97 6.40
C GLY A 88 4.93 -1.39 6.45
N PRO A 89 5.87 -0.58 6.97
CA PRO A 89 7.27 -0.98 7.07
C PRO A 89 7.50 -2.26 7.90
N LEU A 90 6.70 -2.50 8.94
CA LEU A 90 6.84 -3.67 9.83
C LEU A 90 6.34 -4.97 9.20
N ILE A 91 5.29 -4.88 8.38
CA ILE A 91 4.66 -6.02 7.71
C ILE A 91 5.30 -6.26 6.33
N ALA A 92 6.01 -5.27 5.79
CA ALA A 92 6.65 -5.35 4.50
C ALA A 92 7.81 -6.33 4.58
N LEU A 93 7.51 -7.59 4.27
CA LEU A 93 8.52 -8.55 3.87
C LEU A 93 9.35 -7.86 2.78
N GLN A 94 10.64 -7.66 3.04
CA GLN A 94 11.55 -7.03 2.09
C GLN A 94 11.25 -7.60 0.70
N PRO A 95 10.96 -6.74 -0.30
CA PRO A 95 10.78 -7.21 -1.66
C PRO A 95 11.99 -8.07 -1.99
N ARG A 96 11.76 -9.32 -2.41
CA ARG A 96 12.84 -10.25 -2.69
C ARG A 96 13.70 -9.61 -3.77
N LYS A 97 14.86 -9.06 -3.38
CA LYS A 97 15.70 -8.21 -4.25
C LYS A 97 16.23 -8.94 -5.48
N GLN A 98 16.12 -10.26 -5.53
CA GLN A 98 16.58 -11.07 -6.64
C GLN A 98 15.49 -12.07 -7.04
N PHE A 99 14.85 -11.78 -8.15
CA PHE A 99 14.12 -12.77 -8.93
C PHE A 99 15.11 -13.41 -9.91
N ARG A 100 15.04 -14.72 -10.12
CA ARG A 100 15.88 -15.40 -11.12
C ARG A 100 15.56 -14.83 -12.49
N LYS A 101 16.59 -14.62 -13.34
CA LYS A 101 16.39 -14.20 -14.74
C LYS A 101 15.35 -15.10 -15.41
N GLY A 102 14.31 -14.50 -15.99
CA GLY A 102 13.19 -15.21 -16.61
C GLY A 102 11.98 -15.48 -15.71
N THR A 103 11.97 -15.00 -14.46
CA THR A 103 10.79 -15.09 -13.59
C THR A 103 9.74 -14.06 -14.00
N VAL A 104 8.57 -14.51 -14.46
CA VAL A 104 7.43 -13.62 -14.69
C VAL A 104 6.67 -13.47 -13.38
N LEU A 105 6.47 -12.22 -12.93
CA LEU A 105 5.67 -11.94 -11.75
C LEU A 105 4.25 -11.60 -12.19
N ILE A 106 3.27 -12.27 -11.61
CA ILE A 106 1.86 -11.92 -11.81
C ILE A 106 1.48 -11.01 -10.66
N VAL A 107 1.24 -9.74 -10.97
CA VAL A 107 0.68 -8.76 -10.04
C VAL A 107 -0.71 -8.44 -10.57
N ASP A 108 -1.75 -8.74 -9.78
CA ASP A 108 -3.15 -8.42 -10.10
C ASP A 108 -3.64 -8.95 -11.47
N GLY A 109 -3.23 -10.16 -11.84
CA GLY A 109 -3.57 -10.77 -13.13
C GLY A 109 -2.78 -10.23 -14.32
N THR A 110 -1.88 -9.28 -14.08
CA THR A 110 -0.99 -8.71 -15.09
C THR A 110 0.38 -9.35 -15.00
N LEU A 111 0.84 -9.94 -16.11
CA LEU A 111 2.20 -10.45 -16.23
C LEU A 111 3.17 -9.27 -16.33
N VAL A 112 3.97 -9.06 -15.27
CA VAL A 112 5.05 -8.06 -15.23
C VAL A 112 6.37 -8.78 -15.53
N PRO A 113 6.95 -8.60 -16.73
CA PRO A 113 8.28 -9.12 -17.00
C PRO A 113 9.32 -8.32 -16.20
N THR A 114 10.04 -9.01 -15.33
CA THR A 114 11.17 -8.48 -14.55
C THR A 114 12.44 -8.31 -15.42
N ARG A 115 12.31 -7.68 -16.60
CA ARG A 115 13.44 -7.54 -17.54
C ARG A 115 14.40 -6.45 -17.07
N ASP A 116 15.69 -6.81 -17.04
CA ASP A 116 16.86 -5.96 -16.82
C ASP A 116 16.74 -4.62 -17.55
N HIS A 117 16.90 -3.51 -16.81
CA HIS A 117 16.76 -2.14 -17.30
C HIS A 117 17.86 -1.69 -18.29
N THR A 118 18.84 -2.56 -18.57
CA THR A 118 19.96 -2.27 -19.47
C THR A 118 19.62 -2.37 -20.96
N VAL A 119 18.48 -2.96 -21.32
CA VAL A 119 18.01 -3.07 -22.73
C VAL A 119 16.88 -2.07 -23.05
N ALA A 120 16.33 -1.37 -22.04
CA ALA A 120 15.31 -0.34 -22.24
C ALA A 120 15.95 1.00 -22.66
N GLU A 121 16.70 1.00 -23.75
CA GLU A 121 16.99 2.24 -24.46
C GLU A 121 15.67 2.81 -25.01
N ARG A 122 15.44 4.09 -24.69
CA ARG A 122 14.66 5.04 -25.48
C ARG A 122 13.12 5.03 -25.32
N ARG A 123 12.62 5.48 -24.16
CA ARG A 123 11.49 6.41 -24.19
C ARG A 123 12.03 7.83 -24.28
N ARG A 124 12.08 8.32 -25.51
CA ARG A 124 12.41 9.70 -25.87
C ARG A 124 11.30 10.59 -25.31
N THR A 125 11.60 11.43 -24.32
CA THR A 125 10.74 12.54 -23.91
C THR A 125 10.63 13.51 -25.08
N THR A 126 9.49 13.54 -25.76
CA THR A 126 9.20 14.64 -26.69
C THR A 126 8.95 15.87 -25.83
N ALA A 127 9.86 16.83 -25.92
CA ALA A 127 9.71 18.14 -25.32
C ALA A 127 8.35 18.72 -25.70
N ILE A 128 7.58 19.15 -24.71
CA ILE A 128 6.42 20.02 -24.91
C ILE A 128 6.98 21.32 -25.52
N PRO A 129 6.58 21.73 -26.74
CA PRO A 129 7.00 23.02 -27.25
C PRO A 129 6.37 24.11 -26.37
N ARG A 130 7.20 25.00 -25.82
CA ARG A 130 6.76 26.20 -25.11
C ARG A 130 5.85 27.02 -26.04
N PRO A 131 4.65 27.46 -25.61
CA PRO A 131 3.86 28.37 -26.42
C PRO A 131 4.59 29.71 -26.58
N ILE A 132 4.47 30.23 -27.80
CA ILE A 132 5.16 31.37 -28.39
C ILE A 132 4.97 32.64 -27.56
N ARG A 133 6.09 33.31 -27.27
CA ARG A 133 6.17 34.67 -26.74
C ARG A 133 5.63 35.65 -27.79
N TRP A 134 4.48 36.25 -27.54
CA TRP A 134 4.02 37.41 -28.31
C TRP A 134 4.73 38.65 -27.81
N SER A 135 5.51 39.30 -28.68
CA SER A 135 6.05 40.62 -28.45
C SER A 135 5.55 41.57 -29.53
N SER A 136 4.83 42.61 -29.07
CA SER A 136 4.90 43.99 -29.58
C SER A 136 4.19 44.24 -30.94
N THR A 137 3.41 45.30 -31.18
CA THR A 137 3.43 46.69 -30.67
C THR A 137 2.19 47.46 -31.22
N PRO A 138 1.99 48.79 -31.00
CA PRO A 138 0.68 49.42 -30.80
C PRO A 138 0.09 50.03 -32.08
N THR A 139 -1.18 50.45 -32.03
CA THR A 139 -1.78 51.30 -33.07
C THR A 139 -2.16 52.66 -32.47
N PRO A 140 -1.68 53.79 -33.02
CA PRO A 140 -2.08 55.14 -32.63
C PRO A 140 -3.22 55.69 -33.51
N ALA A 141 -3.77 56.81 -33.02
CA ALA A 141 -4.82 57.69 -33.56
C ALA A 141 -6.27 57.29 -33.23
#